data_AF-A0A0T0PUF4-F1
#
_entry.id   AF-A0A0T0PUF4-F1
#
_cell.length_a   1.000
_cell.length_b   1.000
_cell.length_c   1.000
_cell.angle_alpha   90.00
_cell.angle_beta   90.00
_cell.angle_gamma   90.00
#
_symmetry.space_group_name_H-M   'P 1'
#
loop_
_entity.id
_entity.type
_entity.pdbx_description
1 polymer ?
#
loop_
_entity_poly.entity_id
_entity_poly.type
_entity_poly.pdbx_seq_one_letter_code
_entity_poly.pdbx_strand_id
1 'polypeptide(L)'
;MYAVKANPSPELIRILWDNGITHYDVASIAEVRLVARTLPDATLCFMHPVKAEEAIAEAYFTHGVRTFSLDSMEELEKIQRATRHASDLTLCVRLRVSSEYSKLSLASKFGVSPQEAKELLFAARQAADALGICFHVGSQAMTPDAYAEAMERVRAAIVEAAVTVDVIDVGGGFPSAYPGMTPPPLERYFETIHRAFESLPISYSAELWAEPGRALCAEYSSLVVRVEKRRGSELYINDGAYGALFDAAHVGWRFPVALLREPESTVRDHGFSFYGPTCDDIDHMAGPFELPADIRTGDYIEIGMLGAYGCAMRTAFNGFGSDETVVAADEPMVSLYTVVERADDVGVASNVVKL
;
A
#
# COMPACT_ATOMS: atom_id res chain seq x y z
N MET A 1 -4.27 0.00 -11.02
CA MET A 1 -2.97 -0.65 -10.85
C MET A 1 -2.91 -1.27 -9.46
N TYR A 2 -2.05 -2.27 -9.19
CA TYR A 2 -1.79 -2.79 -7.84
C TYR A 2 -0.32 -2.59 -7.44
N ALA A 3 -0.08 -2.12 -6.21
CA ALA A 3 1.27 -1.95 -5.67
C ALA A 3 1.78 -3.24 -5.03
N VAL A 4 2.67 -3.95 -5.74
CA VAL A 4 3.14 -5.31 -5.40
C VAL A 4 3.86 -5.37 -4.06
N LYS A 5 4.58 -4.29 -3.70
CA LYS A 5 5.25 -4.14 -2.39
C LYS A 5 4.33 -4.35 -1.19
N ALA A 6 3.02 -4.14 -1.35
CA ALA A 6 2.06 -4.35 -0.27
C ALA A 6 1.88 -5.84 0.04
N ASN A 7 1.76 -6.69 -0.98
CA ASN A 7 1.76 -8.15 -0.81
C ASN A 7 2.18 -8.83 -2.12
N PRO A 8 3.40 -9.43 -2.16
CA PRO A 8 3.93 -10.06 -3.36
C PRO A 8 3.47 -11.52 -3.54
N SER A 9 2.42 -11.99 -2.85
CA SER A 9 1.90 -13.35 -3.04
C SER A 9 1.47 -13.57 -4.49
N PRO A 10 2.01 -14.60 -5.19
CA PRO A 10 1.55 -14.96 -6.53
C PRO A 10 0.05 -15.27 -6.60
N GLU A 11 -0.51 -15.84 -5.54
CA GLU A 11 -1.92 -16.19 -5.42
C GLU A 11 -2.78 -14.92 -5.43
N LEU A 12 -2.45 -13.94 -4.59
CA LEU A 12 -3.15 -12.66 -4.56
C LEU A 12 -3.03 -11.92 -5.91
N ILE A 13 -1.83 -11.91 -6.50
CA ILE A 13 -1.58 -11.28 -7.79
C ILE A 13 -2.50 -11.89 -8.88
N ARG A 14 -2.65 -13.21 -8.93
CA ARG A 14 -3.59 -13.87 -9.85
C ARG A 14 -5.05 -13.52 -9.57
N ILE A 15 -5.45 -13.51 -8.30
CA ILE A 15 -6.83 -13.14 -7.91
C ILE A 15 -7.14 -11.71 -8.37
N LEU A 16 -6.24 -10.76 -8.16
CA LEU A 16 -6.43 -9.38 -8.59
C LEU A 16 -6.52 -9.27 -10.12
N TRP A 17 -5.69 -10.03 -10.85
CA TRP A 17 -5.76 -10.11 -12.32
C TRP A 17 -7.09 -10.64 -12.82
N ASP A 18 -7.56 -11.75 -12.25
CA ASP A 18 -8.83 -12.39 -12.62
C ASP A 18 -10.03 -11.46 -12.32
N ASN A 19 -9.85 -10.48 -11.43
CA ASN A 19 -10.83 -9.44 -11.09
C ASN A 19 -10.58 -8.09 -11.80
N GLY A 20 -9.75 -8.07 -12.85
CA GLY A 20 -9.61 -6.94 -13.77
C GLY A 20 -8.44 -6.00 -13.51
N ILE A 21 -7.56 -6.29 -12.53
CA ILE A 21 -6.33 -5.52 -12.35
C ILE A 21 -5.26 -5.98 -13.34
N THR A 22 -5.03 -5.15 -14.36
CA THR A 22 -4.09 -5.47 -15.45
C THR A 22 -2.73 -4.80 -15.34
N HIS A 23 -2.58 -3.83 -14.43
CA HIS A 23 -1.37 -3.02 -14.26
C HIS A 23 -0.80 -3.20 -12.86
N TYR A 24 0.53 -3.29 -12.74
CA TYR A 24 1.24 -3.53 -11.48
C TYR A 24 2.39 -2.53 -11.25
N ASP A 25 2.32 -1.79 -10.14
CA ASP A 25 3.42 -0.99 -9.60
C ASP A 25 4.43 -1.95 -8.96
N VAL A 26 5.61 -2.02 -9.57
CA VAL A 26 6.75 -2.81 -9.11
C VAL A 26 7.90 -1.89 -8.68
N ALA A 27 8.43 -2.15 -7.50
CA ALA A 27 9.46 -1.33 -6.87
C ALA A 27 10.89 -1.89 -7.04
N SER A 28 11.04 -3.10 -7.58
CA SER A 28 12.35 -3.72 -7.78
C SER A 28 12.36 -4.70 -8.96
N ILE A 29 13.55 -5.05 -9.45
CA ILE A 29 13.69 -6.10 -10.47
C ILE A 29 13.19 -7.46 -9.99
N ALA A 30 13.23 -7.73 -8.68
CA ALA A 30 12.68 -8.96 -8.11
C ALA A 30 11.16 -9.01 -8.27
N GLU A 31 10.48 -7.88 -8.02
CA GLU A 31 9.04 -7.75 -8.26
C GLU A 31 8.69 -7.80 -9.74
N VAL A 32 9.46 -7.14 -10.62
CA VAL A 32 9.30 -7.27 -12.09
C VAL A 32 9.33 -8.74 -12.51
N ARG A 33 10.38 -9.47 -12.12
CA ARG A 33 10.54 -10.89 -12.47
C ARG A 33 9.43 -11.76 -11.86
N LEU A 34 8.98 -11.44 -10.65
CA LEU A 34 7.90 -12.15 -9.98
C LEU A 34 6.58 -12.00 -10.74
N VAL A 35 6.16 -10.78 -11.04
CA VAL A 35 4.91 -10.54 -11.76
C VAL A 35 5.02 -11.06 -13.19
N ALA A 36 6.12 -10.82 -13.91
CA ALA A 36 6.30 -11.33 -15.27
C ALA A 36 6.20 -12.87 -15.36
N ARG A 37 6.70 -13.61 -14.36
CA ARG A 37 6.53 -15.07 -14.30
C ARG A 37 5.11 -15.49 -13.91
N THR A 38 4.40 -14.69 -13.14
CA THR A 38 3.07 -15.01 -12.60
C THR A 38 1.97 -14.66 -13.60
N LEU A 39 2.11 -13.51 -14.26
CA LEU A 39 1.18 -12.90 -15.20
C LEU A 39 1.97 -12.32 -16.40
N PRO A 40 2.29 -13.14 -17.41
CA PRO A 40 3.10 -12.68 -18.55
C PRO A 40 2.48 -11.55 -19.38
N ASP A 41 1.15 -11.42 -19.36
CA ASP A 41 0.39 -10.40 -20.11
C ASP A 41 0.15 -9.11 -19.30
N ALA A 42 0.67 -9.02 -18.07
CA ALA A 42 0.47 -7.86 -17.21
C ALA A 42 1.34 -6.66 -17.62
N THR A 43 0.77 -5.47 -17.54
CA THR A 43 1.53 -4.22 -17.69
C THR A 43 2.28 -3.92 -16.41
N LEU A 44 3.61 -3.88 -16.48
CA LEU A 44 4.47 -3.57 -15.34
C LEU A 44 4.93 -2.11 -15.40
N CYS A 45 4.84 -1.42 -14.28
CA CYS A 45 5.30 -0.03 -14.13
C CYS A 45 6.37 0.00 -13.04
N PHE A 46 7.62 0.33 -13.41
CA PHE A 46 8.74 0.34 -12.46
C PHE A 46 8.80 1.68 -11.73
N MET A 47 8.00 1.82 -10.67
CA MET A 47 7.69 3.11 -10.03
C MET A 47 8.58 3.47 -8.84
N HIS A 48 9.63 2.69 -8.55
CA HIS A 48 10.67 3.14 -7.62
C HIS A 48 11.54 4.21 -8.29
N PRO A 49 11.69 5.42 -7.72
CA PRO A 49 12.36 6.53 -8.40
C PRO A 49 13.88 6.41 -8.43
N VAL A 50 14.47 5.52 -7.63
CA VAL A 50 15.93 5.25 -7.61
C VAL A 50 16.19 3.80 -7.96
N LYS A 51 16.75 3.54 -9.14
CA LYS A 51 16.95 2.18 -9.67
C LYS A 51 18.42 1.93 -10.01
N ALA A 52 18.81 0.66 -9.96
CA ALA A 52 20.08 0.21 -10.52
C ALA A 52 19.99 0.23 -12.06
N GLU A 53 21.07 0.63 -12.74
CA GLU A 53 21.07 0.79 -14.20
C GLU A 53 20.82 -0.55 -14.91
N GLU A 54 21.40 -1.64 -14.39
CA GLU A 54 21.19 -3.01 -14.84
C GLU A 54 19.75 -3.50 -14.63
N ALA A 55 19.09 -3.03 -13.57
CA ALA A 55 17.69 -3.37 -13.29
C ALA A 55 16.75 -2.69 -14.30
N ILE A 56 17.04 -1.43 -14.68
CA ILE A 56 16.29 -0.73 -15.74
C ILE A 56 16.48 -1.45 -17.07
N ALA A 57 17.72 -1.77 -17.43
CA ALA A 57 18.03 -2.45 -18.69
C ALA A 57 17.33 -3.81 -18.80
N GLU A 58 17.37 -4.62 -17.73
CA GLU A 58 16.66 -5.90 -17.70
C GLU A 58 15.14 -5.72 -17.80
N ALA A 59 14.56 -4.82 -17.00
CA ALA A 59 13.13 -4.53 -17.04
C ALA A 59 12.67 -4.16 -18.45
N TYR A 60 13.39 -3.28 -19.14
CA TYR A 60 13.05 -2.82 -20.48
C TYR A 60 13.22 -3.91 -21.56
N PHE A 61 14.42 -4.52 -21.64
CA PHE A 61 14.77 -5.43 -22.74
C PHE A 61 14.26 -6.86 -22.55
N THR A 62 14.11 -7.31 -21.30
CA THR A 62 13.73 -8.71 -21.01
C THR A 62 12.25 -8.83 -20.66
N HIS A 63 11.71 -7.87 -19.90
CA HIS A 63 10.34 -7.96 -19.36
C HIS A 63 9.36 -6.98 -20.01
N GLY A 64 9.79 -6.22 -21.02
CA GLY A 64 8.90 -5.35 -21.78
C GLY A 64 8.41 -4.10 -21.02
N VAL A 65 9.04 -3.75 -19.89
CA VAL A 65 8.66 -2.55 -19.12
C VAL A 65 8.87 -1.29 -19.95
N ARG A 66 7.86 -0.42 -20.02
CA ARG A 66 7.91 0.89 -20.71
C ARG A 66 7.71 2.07 -19.77
N THR A 67 7.06 1.84 -18.64
CA THR A 67 6.78 2.88 -17.65
C THR A 67 7.83 2.87 -16.55
N PHE A 68 8.49 4.02 -16.35
CA PHE A 68 9.47 4.23 -15.29
C PHE A 68 9.18 5.52 -14.53
N SER A 69 9.24 5.49 -13.20
CA SER A 69 9.25 6.72 -12.42
C SER A 69 10.68 7.25 -12.21
N LEU A 70 10.79 8.55 -11.95
CA LEU A 70 12.04 9.22 -11.66
C LEU A 70 11.80 10.48 -10.84
N ASP A 71 12.80 10.92 -10.07
CA ASP A 71 12.70 12.15 -9.26
C ASP A 71 13.93 13.06 -9.36
N SER A 72 14.84 12.78 -10.31
CA SER A 72 16.06 13.56 -10.53
C SER A 72 16.53 13.48 -11.99
N MET A 73 17.35 14.45 -12.40
CA MET A 73 18.02 14.42 -13.71
C MET A 73 18.98 13.23 -13.85
N GLU A 74 19.69 12.88 -12.78
CA GLU A 74 20.58 11.71 -12.78
C GLU A 74 19.80 10.42 -13.11
N GLU A 75 18.61 10.26 -12.53
CA GLU A 75 17.78 9.10 -12.83
C GLU A 75 17.23 9.14 -14.26
N LEU A 76 16.85 10.31 -14.79
CA LEU A 76 16.46 10.45 -16.20
C LEU A 76 17.57 9.97 -17.13
N GLU A 77 18.78 10.49 -16.94
CA GLU A 77 19.94 10.11 -17.75
C GLU A 77 20.25 8.61 -17.63
N LYS A 78 20.11 8.05 -16.42
CA LYS A 78 20.29 6.62 -16.18
C LYS A 78 19.27 5.78 -16.92
N ILE A 79 17.99 6.17 -16.92
CA ILE A 79 16.94 5.49 -17.69
C ILE A 79 17.24 5.57 -19.18
N GLN A 80 17.62 6.74 -19.70
CA GLN A 80 17.98 6.91 -21.10
C GLN A 80 19.17 6.02 -21.51
N ARG A 81 20.27 6.00 -20.73
CA ARG A 81 21.41 5.12 -21.03
C ARG A 81 21.04 3.65 -20.98
N ALA A 82 20.37 3.21 -19.91
CA ALA A 82 19.97 1.82 -19.70
C ALA A 82 19.04 1.30 -20.81
N THR A 83 18.17 2.14 -21.34
CA THR A 83 17.22 1.83 -22.42
C THR A 83 17.76 2.14 -23.81
N ARG A 84 19.02 2.59 -23.94
CA ARG A 84 19.65 3.01 -25.20
C ARG A 84 18.89 4.12 -25.92
N HIS A 85 18.42 5.11 -25.17
CA HIS A 85 17.64 6.26 -25.64
C HIS A 85 16.38 5.83 -26.40
N ALA A 86 15.70 4.81 -25.87
CA ALA A 86 14.41 4.37 -26.38
C ALA A 86 13.41 5.53 -26.39
N SER A 87 12.60 5.63 -27.45
CA SER A 87 11.57 6.66 -27.57
C SER A 87 10.20 6.21 -27.07
N ASP A 88 9.98 4.90 -26.89
CA ASP A 88 8.69 4.30 -26.51
C ASP A 88 8.46 4.24 -24.99
N LEU A 89 9.03 5.20 -24.25
CA LEU A 89 8.96 5.26 -22.80
C LEU A 89 7.78 6.08 -22.31
N THR A 90 7.22 5.68 -21.18
CA THR A 90 6.37 6.51 -20.32
C THR A 90 7.18 6.89 -19.10
N LEU A 91 7.47 8.18 -18.92
CA LEU A 91 8.29 8.67 -17.81
C LEU A 91 7.43 9.43 -16.81
N CYS A 92 7.30 8.92 -15.59
CA CYS A 92 6.50 9.51 -14.52
C CYS A 92 7.39 10.29 -13.54
N VAL A 93 7.39 11.61 -13.63
CA VAL A 93 8.17 12.47 -12.71
C VAL A 93 7.48 12.53 -11.34
N ARG A 94 8.16 12.04 -10.31
CA ARG A 94 7.65 11.98 -8.95
C ARG A 94 7.86 13.31 -8.23
N LEU A 95 6.77 14.00 -7.87
CA LEU A 95 6.82 15.21 -7.07
C LEU A 95 6.89 14.90 -5.57
N ARG A 96 7.62 15.75 -4.83
CA ARG A 96 7.54 15.74 -3.37
C ARG A 96 6.27 16.46 -2.91
N VAL A 97 5.44 15.73 -2.17
CA VAL A 97 4.21 16.25 -1.55
C VAL A 97 4.24 16.05 -0.03
N SER A 98 3.40 16.78 0.70
CA SER A 98 3.28 16.59 2.16
C SER A 98 2.73 15.20 2.46
N SER A 99 3.17 14.62 3.58
CA SER A 99 2.64 13.36 4.12
C SER A 99 1.99 13.57 5.50
N GLU A 100 1.65 14.81 5.86
CA GLU A 100 1.11 15.17 7.18
C GLU A 100 -0.17 14.41 7.54
N TYR A 101 -0.95 14.03 6.53
CA TYR A 101 -2.21 13.30 6.68
C TYR A 101 -2.08 11.77 6.69
N SER A 102 -0.86 11.23 6.65
CA SER A 102 -0.58 9.80 6.62
C SER A 102 -0.07 9.29 7.96
N LYS A 103 -0.36 8.01 8.27
CA LYS A 103 0.25 7.36 9.45
C LYS A 103 1.70 7.01 9.22
N LEU A 104 2.09 6.75 7.97
CA LEU A 104 3.46 6.39 7.59
C LEU A 104 3.93 7.33 6.48
N SER A 105 4.86 8.23 6.82
CA SER A 105 5.46 9.17 5.89
C SER A 105 6.41 8.49 4.91
N LEU A 106 6.28 8.85 3.64
CA LEU A 106 7.22 8.49 2.57
C LEU A 106 7.89 9.72 1.94
N ALA A 107 7.59 10.92 2.45
CA ALA A 107 7.92 12.21 1.82
C ALA A 107 9.38 12.65 2.03
N SER A 108 10.08 12.10 3.03
CA SER A 108 11.46 12.51 3.36
C SER A 108 12.51 11.96 2.41
N LYS A 109 12.23 10.82 1.75
CA LYS A 109 13.22 10.08 0.96
C LYS A 109 13.17 10.35 -0.54
N PHE A 110 11.98 10.66 -1.09
CA PHE A 110 11.74 10.65 -2.53
C PHE A 110 10.98 11.87 -3.03
N GLY A 111 11.14 12.15 -4.32
CA GLY A 111 10.41 13.18 -5.04
C GLY A 111 11.23 14.44 -5.23
N VAL A 112 11.11 15.00 -6.44
CA VAL A 112 11.79 16.22 -6.86
C VAL A 112 11.24 17.41 -6.08
N SER A 113 12.12 18.34 -5.72
CA SER A 113 11.70 19.59 -5.08
C SER A 113 10.92 20.47 -6.07
N PRO A 114 10.02 21.36 -5.61
CA PRO A 114 9.33 22.28 -6.50
C PRO A 114 10.27 23.12 -7.39
N GLN A 115 11.45 23.49 -6.87
CA GLN A 115 12.44 24.31 -7.57
C GLN A 115 13.10 23.57 -8.74
N GLU A 116 13.27 22.26 -8.63
CA GLU A 116 13.92 21.41 -9.64
C GLU A 116 12.90 20.76 -10.59
N ALA A 117 11.62 20.71 -10.19
CA ALA A 117 10.55 20.03 -10.92
C ALA A 117 10.42 20.51 -12.37
N LYS A 118 10.51 21.83 -12.60
CA LYS A 118 10.40 22.43 -13.93
C LYS A 118 11.40 21.85 -14.92
N GLU A 119 12.67 21.84 -14.56
CA GLU A 119 13.75 21.39 -15.44
C GLU A 119 13.59 19.90 -15.75
N LEU A 120 13.31 19.10 -14.72
CA LEU A 120 13.12 17.66 -14.87
C LEU A 120 11.90 17.31 -15.73
N LEU A 121 10.75 17.97 -15.52
CA LEU A 121 9.54 17.77 -16.31
C LEU A 121 9.77 18.11 -17.78
N PHE A 122 10.45 19.22 -18.05
CA PHE A 122 10.79 19.61 -19.41
C PHE A 122 11.70 18.58 -20.09
N ALA A 123 12.76 18.14 -19.41
CA ALA A 123 13.68 17.14 -19.94
C ALA A 123 13.00 15.78 -20.17
N ALA A 124 12.17 15.32 -19.23
CA ALA A 124 11.44 14.07 -19.34
C ALA A 124 10.47 14.07 -20.54
N ARG A 125 9.76 15.18 -20.79
CA ARG A 125 8.87 15.34 -21.95
C ARG A 125 9.59 15.15 -23.29
N GLN A 126 10.85 15.58 -23.38
CA GLN A 126 11.66 15.45 -24.60
C GLN A 126 12.24 14.04 -24.78
N ALA A 127 12.24 13.23 -23.72
CA ALA A 127 12.89 11.93 -23.68
C ALA A 127 11.91 10.74 -23.80
N ALA A 128 10.60 11.00 -23.87
CA ALA A 128 9.56 9.99 -23.72
C ALA A 128 8.37 10.22 -24.67
N ASP A 129 7.71 9.13 -25.05
CA ASP A 129 6.46 9.15 -25.80
C ASP A 129 5.31 9.69 -24.94
N ALA A 130 5.31 9.35 -23.66
CA ALA A 130 4.36 9.87 -22.68
C ALA A 130 5.05 10.45 -21.44
N LEU A 131 4.57 11.60 -20.98
CA LEU A 131 4.98 12.23 -19.73
C LEU A 131 3.90 12.03 -18.68
N GLY A 132 4.27 11.39 -17.56
CA GLY A 132 3.46 11.34 -16.36
C GLY A 132 3.98 12.25 -15.26
N ILE A 133 3.09 12.68 -14.37
CA ILE A 133 3.43 13.23 -13.06
C ILE A 133 2.87 12.28 -12.01
N CYS A 134 3.69 11.86 -11.07
CA CYS A 134 3.26 11.02 -9.95
C CYS A 134 3.55 11.64 -8.59
N PHE A 135 2.81 11.24 -7.57
CA PHE A 135 3.10 11.57 -6.17
C PHE A 135 2.61 10.45 -5.26
N HIS A 136 2.94 10.54 -3.96
CA HIS A 136 2.42 9.59 -2.97
C HIS A 136 2.20 10.32 -1.64
N VAL A 137 0.98 10.27 -1.13
CA VAL A 137 0.56 10.99 0.09
C VAL A 137 0.99 10.32 1.40
N GLY A 138 1.85 9.30 1.34
CA GLY A 138 2.13 8.37 2.45
C GLY A 138 1.13 7.21 2.56
N SER A 139 1.39 6.24 3.44
CA SER A 139 0.49 5.08 3.65
C SER A 139 -0.56 5.38 4.72
N GLN A 140 -1.77 4.86 4.53
CA GLN A 140 -2.90 5.01 5.44
C GLN A 140 -3.26 6.51 5.63
N ALA A 141 -3.60 7.16 4.51
CA ALA A 141 -4.08 8.54 4.49
C ALA A 141 -5.50 8.60 5.03
N MET A 142 -5.67 9.18 6.23
CA MET A 142 -6.95 9.16 6.96
C MET A 142 -7.92 10.27 6.54
N THR A 143 -7.55 11.09 5.55
CA THR A 143 -8.43 12.09 4.93
C THR A 143 -8.19 12.17 3.41
N PRO A 144 -9.25 12.36 2.59
CA PRO A 144 -9.14 12.70 1.17
C PRO A 144 -8.37 13.99 0.89
N ASP A 145 -8.32 14.93 1.84
CA ASP A 145 -7.69 16.26 1.65
C ASP A 145 -6.21 16.16 1.29
N ALA A 146 -5.54 15.07 1.73
CA ALA A 146 -4.16 14.76 1.38
C ALA A 146 -3.94 14.74 -0.15
N TYR A 147 -4.90 14.20 -0.89
CA TYR A 147 -4.85 14.12 -2.34
C TYR A 147 -5.16 15.47 -2.99
N ALA A 148 -6.12 16.23 -2.45
CA ALA A 148 -6.44 17.56 -2.95
C ALA A 148 -5.23 18.51 -2.84
N GLU A 149 -4.54 18.51 -1.69
CA GLU A 149 -3.34 19.33 -1.52
C GLU A 149 -2.18 18.91 -2.43
N ALA A 150 -2.01 17.60 -2.63
CA ALA A 150 -1.00 17.09 -3.55
C ALA A 150 -1.31 17.48 -5.02
N MET A 151 -2.58 17.42 -5.42
CA MET A 151 -3.03 17.82 -6.76
C MET A 151 -2.82 19.32 -7.03
N GLU A 152 -2.92 20.19 -6.02
CA GLU A 152 -2.57 21.61 -6.20
C GLU A 152 -1.06 21.82 -6.45
N ARG A 153 -0.20 20.96 -5.90
CA ARG A 153 1.24 20.97 -6.24
C ARG A 153 1.48 20.48 -7.67
N VAL A 154 0.74 19.47 -8.11
CA VAL A 154 0.76 18.99 -9.50
C VAL A 154 0.34 20.12 -10.44
N ARG A 155 -0.78 20.82 -10.17
CA ARG A 155 -1.22 21.98 -10.94
C ARG A 155 -0.11 23.02 -11.08
N ALA A 156 0.50 23.43 -9.96
CA ALA A 156 1.56 24.43 -9.95
C ALA A 156 2.75 23.99 -10.81
N ALA A 157 3.19 22.74 -10.68
CA ALA A 157 4.30 22.19 -11.46
C ALA A 157 4.00 22.17 -12.97
N ILE A 158 2.78 21.80 -13.38
CA ILE A 158 2.36 21.81 -14.79
C ILE A 158 2.41 23.23 -15.37
N VAL A 159 1.83 24.20 -14.66
CA VAL A 159 1.79 25.60 -15.10
C VAL A 159 3.19 26.19 -15.20
N GLU A 160 4.05 25.93 -14.20
CA GLU A 160 5.40 26.48 -14.15
C GLU A 160 6.34 25.87 -15.21
N ALA A 161 6.19 24.56 -15.47
CA ALA A 161 6.96 23.85 -16.48
C ALA A 161 6.45 24.08 -17.90
N ALA A 162 5.17 24.44 -18.05
CA ALA A 162 4.51 24.62 -19.34
C ALA A 162 4.64 23.39 -20.27
N VAL A 163 4.47 22.19 -19.71
CA VAL A 163 4.54 20.92 -20.42
C VAL A 163 3.16 20.27 -20.58
N THR A 164 2.96 19.50 -21.64
CA THR A 164 1.81 18.62 -21.79
C THR A 164 2.05 17.34 -21.01
N VAL A 165 1.08 16.97 -20.17
CA VAL A 165 1.10 15.76 -19.33
C VAL A 165 0.02 14.81 -19.81
N ASP A 166 0.39 13.54 -19.95
CA ASP A 166 -0.47 12.46 -20.44
C ASP A 166 -0.99 11.57 -19.31
N VAL A 167 -0.31 11.55 -18.16
CA VAL A 167 -0.67 10.71 -17.02
C VAL A 167 -0.55 11.49 -15.71
N ILE A 168 -1.57 11.42 -14.86
CA ILE A 168 -1.48 11.83 -13.46
C ILE A 168 -1.65 10.59 -12.60
N ASP A 169 -0.61 10.23 -11.86
CA ASP A 169 -0.65 9.11 -10.93
C ASP A 169 -0.66 9.62 -9.49
N VAL A 170 -1.76 9.38 -8.79
CA VAL A 170 -1.94 9.82 -7.41
C VAL A 170 -1.27 8.91 -6.38
N GLY A 171 -0.63 7.83 -6.84
CA GLY A 171 0.04 6.84 -6.03
C GLY A 171 -0.92 6.04 -5.16
N GLY A 172 -0.38 5.48 -4.09
CA GLY A 172 -1.14 4.78 -3.06
C GLY A 172 -1.53 5.68 -1.90
N GLY A 173 -1.85 5.05 -0.76
CA GLY A 173 -2.23 5.73 0.47
C GLY A 173 -3.68 5.50 0.88
N PHE A 174 -4.50 4.95 -0.02
CA PHE A 174 -5.86 4.50 0.27
C PHE A 174 -5.87 3.63 1.54
N PRO A 175 -6.65 4.02 2.57
CA PRO A 175 -6.60 3.37 3.87
C PRO A 175 -7.41 2.08 3.91
N SER A 176 -7.14 1.25 4.93
CA SER A 176 -8.03 0.17 5.37
C SER A 176 -8.53 0.45 6.79
N ALA A 177 -9.60 -0.21 7.23
CA ALA A 177 -10.05 -0.11 8.62
C ALA A 177 -9.22 -1.00 9.55
N TYR A 178 -8.86 -0.48 10.72
CA TYR A 178 -8.19 -1.21 11.79
C TYR A 178 -8.75 -0.75 13.15
N PRO A 179 -8.55 -1.49 14.25
CA PRO A 179 -8.92 -1.03 15.58
C PRO A 179 -8.41 0.39 15.88
N GLY A 180 -9.34 1.31 16.17
CA GLY A 180 -9.04 2.72 16.43
C GLY A 180 -8.74 3.56 15.17
N MET A 181 -8.85 2.99 13.97
CA MET A 181 -8.64 3.69 12.69
C MET A 181 -9.80 3.41 11.75
N THR A 182 -10.74 4.36 11.70
CA THR A 182 -11.91 4.32 10.82
C THR A 182 -11.77 5.39 9.75
N PRO A 183 -11.31 5.07 8.53
CA PRO A 183 -11.24 6.05 7.47
C PRO A 183 -12.63 6.43 6.94
N PRO A 184 -12.76 7.59 6.27
CA PRO A 184 -13.94 7.89 5.45
C PRO A 184 -14.14 6.84 4.34
N PRO A 185 -15.36 6.73 3.78
CA PRO A 185 -15.63 5.87 2.64
C PRO A 185 -14.72 6.20 1.45
N LEU A 186 -14.26 5.18 0.72
CA LEU A 186 -13.33 5.33 -0.40
C LEU A 186 -13.91 6.18 -1.53
N GLU A 187 -15.24 6.20 -1.69
CA GLU A 187 -15.96 7.05 -2.64
C GLU A 187 -15.60 8.52 -2.45
N ARG A 188 -15.44 8.98 -1.20
CA ARG A 188 -15.03 10.37 -0.92
C ARG A 188 -13.60 10.66 -1.39
N TYR A 189 -12.70 9.67 -1.33
CA TYR A 189 -11.36 9.81 -1.88
C TYR A 189 -11.41 9.92 -3.40
N PHE A 190 -12.16 9.01 -4.05
CA PHE A 190 -12.30 8.98 -5.50
C PHE A 190 -12.95 10.26 -6.04
N GLU A 191 -14.01 10.75 -5.41
CA GLU A 191 -14.66 12.01 -5.80
C GLU A 191 -13.74 13.23 -5.66
N THR A 192 -12.94 13.30 -4.59
CA THR A 192 -11.98 14.39 -4.38
C THR A 192 -10.87 14.35 -5.43
N ILE A 193 -10.30 13.16 -5.66
CA ILE A 193 -9.25 12.94 -6.66
C ILE A 193 -9.77 13.27 -8.06
N HIS A 194 -10.96 12.77 -8.43
CA HIS A 194 -11.56 12.99 -9.73
C HIS A 194 -11.84 14.47 -9.98
N ARG A 195 -12.46 15.17 -9.02
CA ARG A 195 -12.69 16.62 -9.13
C ARG A 195 -11.39 17.41 -9.29
N ALA A 196 -10.35 17.04 -8.54
CA ALA A 196 -9.05 17.69 -8.65
C ALA A 196 -8.42 17.43 -10.03
N PHE A 197 -8.43 16.19 -10.51
CA PHE A 197 -7.93 15.78 -11.82
C PHE A 197 -8.61 16.54 -12.97
N GLU A 198 -9.94 16.58 -13.01
CA GLU A 198 -10.72 17.28 -14.05
C GLU A 198 -10.44 18.79 -14.10
N SER A 199 -9.96 19.36 -13.00
CA SER A 199 -9.63 20.77 -12.92
C SER A 199 -8.20 21.09 -13.36
N LEU A 200 -7.33 20.10 -13.58
CA LEU A 200 -5.94 20.31 -13.96
C LEU A 200 -5.83 20.85 -15.40
N PRO A 201 -4.81 21.67 -15.69
CA PRO A 201 -4.57 22.19 -17.05
C PRO A 201 -3.86 21.13 -17.92
N ILE A 202 -4.52 20.00 -18.16
CA ILE A 202 -4.00 18.84 -18.90
C ILE A 202 -4.86 18.52 -20.14
N SER A 203 -4.36 17.63 -21.00
CA SER A 203 -5.14 17.13 -22.14
C SER A 203 -6.36 16.35 -21.67
N TYR A 204 -7.46 16.41 -22.43
CA TYR A 204 -8.63 15.56 -22.21
C TYR A 204 -8.32 14.06 -22.40
N SER A 205 -7.25 13.74 -23.13
CA SER A 205 -6.76 12.37 -23.30
C SER A 205 -5.88 11.88 -22.16
N ALA A 206 -5.61 12.71 -21.15
CA ALA A 206 -4.75 12.32 -20.05
C ALA A 206 -5.43 11.23 -19.21
N GLU A 207 -4.63 10.29 -18.71
CA GLU A 207 -5.10 9.22 -17.85
C GLU A 207 -4.88 9.56 -16.37
N LEU A 208 -5.83 9.12 -15.53
CA LEU A 208 -5.70 9.16 -14.09
C LEU A 208 -5.36 7.76 -13.57
N TRP A 209 -4.20 7.62 -12.94
CA TRP A 209 -3.74 6.38 -12.34
C TRP A 209 -3.73 6.47 -10.81
N ALA A 210 -3.78 5.29 -10.19
CA ALA A 210 -3.68 5.11 -8.75
C ALA A 210 -3.01 3.76 -8.45
N GLU A 211 -2.26 3.71 -7.35
CA GLU A 211 -1.45 2.56 -6.93
C GLU A 211 -1.94 1.99 -5.56
N PRO A 212 -3.22 1.59 -5.41
CA PRO A 212 -3.68 0.99 -4.16
C PRO A 212 -2.94 -0.33 -3.89
N GLY A 213 -2.25 -0.38 -2.75
CA GLY A 213 -1.71 -1.62 -2.19
C GLY A 213 -2.58 -2.07 -1.03
N ARG A 214 -2.44 -1.40 0.12
CA ARG A 214 -3.13 -1.73 1.38
C ARG A 214 -4.64 -1.89 1.21
N ALA A 215 -5.31 -0.94 0.56
CA ALA A 215 -6.76 -1.03 0.34
C ALA A 215 -7.17 -2.35 -0.35
N LEU A 216 -6.42 -2.82 -1.35
CA LEU A 216 -6.76 -4.04 -2.09
C LEU A 216 -6.38 -5.34 -1.38
N CYS A 217 -5.44 -5.32 -0.44
CA CYS A 217 -4.88 -6.56 0.12
C CYS A 217 -4.92 -6.67 1.64
N ALA A 218 -5.24 -5.63 2.41
CA ALA A 218 -5.27 -5.74 3.88
C ALA A 218 -6.21 -6.84 4.36
N GLU A 219 -7.38 -6.94 3.74
CA GLU A 219 -8.45 -7.91 4.05
C GLU A 219 -8.15 -9.32 3.52
N TYR A 220 -7.09 -9.53 2.72
CA TYR A 220 -6.83 -10.79 2.02
C TYR A 220 -6.42 -11.95 2.93
N SER A 221 -5.70 -11.68 4.03
CA SER A 221 -5.17 -12.74 4.87
C SER A 221 -5.07 -12.38 6.35
N SER A 222 -5.25 -13.40 7.18
CA SER A 222 -4.99 -13.39 8.62
C SER A 222 -3.75 -14.24 8.95
N LEU A 223 -3.20 -14.03 10.14
CA LEU A 223 -2.16 -14.88 10.72
C LEU A 223 -2.74 -15.68 11.87
N VAL A 224 -2.51 -16.98 11.90
CA VAL A 224 -2.85 -17.83 13.05
C VAL A 224 -1.60 -18.15 13.85
N VAL A 225 -1.60 -17.78 15.13
CA VAL A 225 -0.48 -17.99 16.06
C VAL A 225 -0.92 -18.85 17.25
N ARG A 226 0.03 -19.53 17.87
CA ARG A 226 -0.19 -20.28 19.12
C ARG A 226 0.43 -19.54 20.29
N VAL A 227 -0.28 -19.51 21.42
CA VAL A 227 0.24 -19.01 22.69
C VAL A 227 1.18 -20.06 23.30
N GLU A 228 2.48 -19.77 23.32
CA GLU A 228 3.49 -20.65 23.94
C GLU A 228 3.56 -20.43 25.47
N LYS A 229 3.29 -19.22 25.93
CA LYS A 229 3.32 -18.87 27.36
C LYS A 229 2.46 -17.66 27.66
N ARG A 230 1.83 -17.64 28.83
CA ARG A 230 1.16 -16.46 29.40
C ARG A 230 1.87 -16.00 30.67
N ARG A 231 2.16 -14.69 30.77
CA ARG A 231 2.63 -14.02 31.99
C ARG A 231 1.73 -12.83 32.27
N GLY A 232 0.70 -13.03 33.09
CA GLY A 232 -0.31 -11.99 33.34
C GLY A 232 -1.04 -11.61 32.06
N SER A 233 -0.83 -10.38 31.60
CA SER A 233 -1.40 -9.82 30.36
C SER A 233 -0.41 -9.83 29.18
N GLU A 234 0.74 -10.46 29.33
CA GLU A 234 1.72 -10.67 28.25
C GLU A 234 1.57 -12.10 27.72
N LEU A 235 1.38 -12.24 26.41
CA LEU A 235 1.33 -13.52 25.71
C LEU A 235 2.59 -13.69 24.86
N TYR A 236 3.29 -14.80 25.04
CA TYR A 236 4.39 -15.20 24.17
C TYR A 236 3.80 -16.06 23.07
N ILE A 237 3.94 -15.62 21.83
CA ILE A 237 3.38 -16.28 20.65
C ILE A 237 4.52 -16.73 19.72
N ASN A 238 4.20 -17.62 18.79
CA ASN A 238 5.18 -18.22 17.87
C ASN A 238 5.42 -17.41 16.58
N ASP A 239 4.99 -16.15 16.54
CA ASP A 239 5.27 -15.16 15.49
C ASP A 239 5.48 -13.78 16.14
N GLY A 240 6.02 -12.80 15.44
CA GLY A 240 6.35 -11.51 16.04
C GLY A 240 6.84 -10.45 15.07
N ALA A 241 7.60 -9.49 15.58
CA ALA A 241 8.09 -8.31 14.88
C ALA A 241 8.94 -8.65 13.64
N TYR A 242 9.70 -9.75 13.71
CA TYR A 242 10.52 -10.27 12.61
C TYR A 242 9.76 -11.24 11.70
N GLY A 243 8.57 -11.67 12.14
CA GLY A 243 7.60 -12.41 11.37
C GLY A 243 6.65 -11.46 10.64
N ALA A 244 5.35 -11.69 10.73
CA ALA A 244 4.36 -10.86 10.04
C ALA A 244 3.88 -9.63 10.84
N LEU A 245 4.35 -9.45 12.09
CA LEU A 245 3.85 -8.41 13.01
C LEU A 245 4.78 -7.19 13.15
N PHE A 246 5.60 -6.91 12.12
CA PHE A 246 6.50 -5.75 12.12
C PHE A 246 5.79 -4.44 12.45
N ASP A 247 4.65 -4.17 11.79
CA ASP A 247 3.85 -2.95 11.99
C ASP A 247 3.31 -2.87 13.43
N ALA A 248 2.95 -4.00 14.03
CA ALA A 248 2.46 -4.02 15.41
C ALA A 248 3.55 -3.69 16.43
N ALA A 249 4.78 -4.15 16.20
CA ALA A 249 5.89 -3.94 17.12
C ALA A 249 6.51 -2.55 16.98
N HIS A 250 6.81 -2.12 15.75
CA HIS A 250 7.62 -0.93 15.51
C HIS A 250 6.79 0.34 15.25
N VAL A 251 5.56 0.19 14.75
CA VAL A 251 4.65 1.31 14.48
C VAL A 251 3.55 1.40 15.54
N GLY A 252 3.41 0.37 16.39
CA GLY A 252 2.32 0.29 17.37
C GLY A 252 0.96 0.06 16.71
N TRP A 253 0.95 -0.51 15.50
CA TRP A 253 -0.28 -0.80 14.78
C TRP A 253 -1.10 -1.87 15.50
N ARG A 254 -2.41 -1.65 15.64
CA ARG A 254 -3.30 -2.61 16.28
C ARG A 254 -4.07 -3.38 15.22
N PHE A 255 -4.09 -4.69 15.36
CA PHE A 255 -4.82 -5.59 14.48
C PHE A 255 -6.01 -6.20 15.25
N PRO A 256 -7.13 -6.50 14.58
CA PRO A 256 -8.20 -7.26 15.21
C PRO A 256 -7.70 -8.68 15.50
N VAL A 257 -8.15 -9.24 16.62
CA VAL A 257 -7.73 -10.57 17.05
C VAL A 257 -8.94 -11.38 17.52
N ALA A 258 -8.87 -12.70 17.34
CA ALA A 258 -9.90 -13.62 17.81
C ALA A 258 -9.27 -14.88 18.41
N LEU A 259 -9.85 -15.41 19.49
CA LEU A 259 -9.46 -16.69 20.08
C LEU A 259 -10.09 -17.84 19.29
N LEU A 260 -9.25 -18.73 18.75
CA LEU A 260 -9.69 -19.95 18.06
C LEU A 260 -9.71 -21.11 19.06
N ARG A 261 -10.85 -21.31 19.73
CA ARG A 261 -11.04 -22.38 20.71
C ARG A 261 -12.45 -22.95 20.70
N GLU A 262 -12.54 -24.27 20.82
CA GLU A 262 -13.81 -24.98 21.00
C GLU A 262 -13.90 -25.60 22.40
N PRO A 263 -14.99 -25.36 23.17
CA PRO A 263 -16.03 -24.36 22.90
C PRO A 263 -15.49 -22.92 23.00
N GLU A 264 -16.18 -21.99 22.35
CA GLU A 264 -15.84 -20.56 22.38
C GLU A 264 -15.81 -20.03 23.83
N SER A 265 -14.89 -19.10 24.10
CA SER A 265 -14.88 -18.44 25.40
C SER A 265 -16.02 -17.43 25.51
N THR A 266 -16.73 -17.46 26.63
CA THR A 266 -17.70 -16.41 26.99
C THR A 266 -17.15 -15.44 28.04
N VAL A 267 -15.85 -15.54 28.35
CA VAL A 267 -15.20 -14.67 29.33
C VAL A 267 -14.95 -13.30 28.71
N ARG A 268 -15.22 -12.24 29.47
CA ARG A 268 -14.99 -10.87 29.02
C ARG A 268 -13.55 -10.66 28.54
N ASP A 269 -13.42 -9.92 27.45
CA ASP A 269 -12.13 -9.55 26.91
C ASP A 269 -11.30 -8.67 27.85
N HIS A 270 -10.00 -8.80 27.69
CA HIS A 270 -8.97 -8.04 28.37
C HIS A 270 -7.87 -7.71 27.36
N GLY A 271 -7.26 -6.52 27.44
CA GLY A 271 -6.16 -6.12 26.57
C GLY A 271 -4.85 -6.86 26.91
N PHE A 272 -4.28 -7.54 25.92
CA PHE A 272 -2.97 -8.21 26.02
C PHE A 272 -1.89 -7.48 25.22
N SER A 273 -0.63 -7.69 25.59
CA SER A 273 0.52 -7.46 24.72
C SER A 273 1.11 -8.78 24.27
N PHE A 274 1.81 -8.78 23.14
CA PHE A 274 2.45 -9.98 22.60
C PHE A 274 3.97 -9.85 22.61
N TYR A 275 4.66 -10.93 22.93
CA TYR A 275 6.08 -11.12 22.61
C TYR A 275 6.21 -12.19 21.54
N GLY A 276 7.07 -11.93 20.55
CA GLY A 276 7.41 -12.94 19.57
C GLY A 276 8.42 -13.96 20.08
N PRO A 277 8.81 -14.92 19.23
CA PRO A 277 9.63 -16.06 19.62
C PRO A 277 11.13 -15.75 19.72
N THR A 278 11.57 -14.56 19.28
CA THR A 278 13.00 -14.24 19.22
C THR A 278 13.58 -13.87 20.59
N CYS A 279 14.91 -13.80 20.68
CA CYS A 279 15.62 -13.31 21.87
C CYS A 279 15.86 -11.80 21.86
N ASP A 280 15.23 -11.06 20.93
CA ASP A 280 15.38 -9.61 20.84
C ASP A 280 14.24 -8.93 21.60
N ASP A 281 14.58 -7.95 22.45
CA ASP A 281 13.61 -7.24 23.28
C ASP A 281 12.65 -6.36 22.43
N ILE A 282 13.01 -6.02 21.20
CA ILE A 282 12.14 -5.26 20.29
C ILE A 282 11.08 -6.14 19.62
N ASP A 283 11.12 -7.46 19.83
CA ASP A 283 10.10 -8.42 19.40
C ASP A 283 8.88 -8.40 20.33
N HIS A 284 8.34 -7.20 20.51
CA HIS A 284 7.26 -6.90 21.44
C HIS A 284 6.21 -6.01 20.78
N MET A 285 4.97 -6.50 20.74
CA MET A 285 3.80 -5.78 20.26
C MET A 285 2.98 -5.31 21.46
N ALA A 286 2.98 -4.00 21.73
CA ALA A 286 2.42 -3.43 22.95
C ALA A 286 0.88 -3.53 23.08
N GLY A 287 0.15 -3.67 21.97
CA GLY A 287 -1.31 -3.78 21.96
C GLY A 287 -2.06 -2.48 22.33
N PRO A 288 -3.19 -2.56 23.06
CA PRO A 288 -3.82 -3.79 23.55
C PRO A 288 -4.42 -4.61 22.39
N PHE A 289 -4.31 -5.93 22.53
CA PHE A 289 -5.02 -6.93 21.74
C PHE A 289 -6.12 -7.51 22.61
N GLU A 290 -7.38 -7.18 22.31
CA GLU A 290 -8.53 -7.60 23.12
C GLU A 290 -8.85 -9.06 22.88
N LEU A 291 -8.63 -9.91 23.89
CA LEU A 291 -8.89 -11.35 23.85
C LEU A 291 -9.57 -11.78 25.15
N PRO A 292 -10.30 -12.92 25.17
CA PRO A 292 -10.93 -13.43 26.39
C PRO A 292 -9.92 -13.59 27.53
N ALA A 293 -10.26 -13.11 28.73
CA ALA A 293 -9.34 -13.07 29.86
C ALA A 293 -8.86 -14.46 30.34
N ASP A 294 -9.52 -15.54 29.91
CA ASP A 294 -9.19 -16.93 30.20
C ASP A 294 -8.33 -17.62 29.11
N ILE A 295 -7.76 -16.86 28.18
CA ILE A 295 -6.77 -17.36 27.23
C ILE A 295 -5.59 -18.02 27.93
N ARG A 296 -5.11 -19.15 27.41
CA ARG A 296 -4.05 -19.95 28.05
C ARG A 296 -3.01 -20.44 27.06
N THR A 297 -1.89 -20.91 27.59
CA THR A 297 -0.88 -21.64 26.80
C THR A 297 -1.53 -22.78 26.02
N GLY A 298 -1.17 -22.89 24.74
CA GLY A 298 -1.70 -23.87 23.79
C GLY A 298 -2.91 -23.38 22.99
N ASP A 299 -3.56 -22.29 23.40
CA ASP A 299 -4.65 -21.69 22.62
C ASP A 299 -4.10 -21.04 21.34
N TYR A 300 -4.94 -20.97 20.31
CA TYR A 300 -4.62 -20.32 19.03
C TYR A 300 -5.34 -18.99 18.92
N ILE A 301 -4.67 -18.00 18.32
CA ILE A 301 -5.20 -16.67 18.08
C ILE A 301 -5.14 -16.42 16.57
N GLU A 302 -6.24 -15.99 15.99
CA GLU A 302 -6.24 -15.36 14.67
C GLU A 302 -5.95 -13.86 14.84
N ILE A 303 -5.03 -13.33 14.06
CA ILE A 303 -4.73 -11.91 13.93
C ILE A 303 -5.12 -11.51 12.52
N GLY A 304 -6.21 -10.76 12.39
CA GLY A 304 -6.80 -10.39 11.11
C GLY A 304 -6.13 -9.17 10.46
N MET A 305 -6.55 -8.88 9.23
CA MET A 305 -6.16 -7.67 8.48
C MET A 305 -4.64 -7.56 8.20
N LEU A 306 -3.95 -8.69 8.06
CA LEU A 306 -2.50 -8.74 7.86
C LEU A 306 -2.08 -8.95 6.40
N GLY A 307 -3.04 -8.91 5.46
CA GLY A 307 -2.74 -9.12 4.06
C GLY A 307 -1.96 -7.98 3.40
N ALA A 308 -1.78 -6.83 4.05
CA ALA A 308 -0.90 -5.77 3.60
C ALA A 308 0.34 -5.68 4.49
N TYR A 309 1.52 -5.76 3.87
CA TYR A 309 2.87 -5.64 4.43
C TYR A 309 3.30 -6.72 5.43
N GLY A 310 2.38 -7.47 6.03
CA GLY A 310 2.70 -8.55 6.96
C GLY A 310 3.65 -9.59 6.35
N CYS A 311 3.21 -10.30 5.31
CA CYS A 311 4.05 -11.29 4.65
C CYS A 311 5.24 -10.68 3.90
N ALA A 312 5.11 -9.44 3.42
CA ALA A 312 6.15 -8.75 2.64
C ALA A 312 7.36 -8.35 3.51
N MET A 313 7.15 -8.11 4.80
CA MET A 313 8.20 -7.72 5.75
C MET A 313 8.77 -8.90 6.54
N ARG A 314 8.23 -10.10 6.36
CA ARG A 314 8.64 -11.30 7.08
C ARG A 314 10.11 -11.65 6.78
N THR A 315 10.85 -11.98 7.84
CA THR A 315 12.25 -12.44 7.74
C THR A 315 12.40 -13.86 8.28
N ALA A 316 13.55 -14.49 8.04
CA ALA A 316 13.94 -15.75 8.66
C ALA A 316 14.86 -15.54 9.88
N PHE A 317 14.75 -14.40 10.58
CA PHE A 317 15.61 -14.08 11.71
C PHE A 317 15.46 -15.13 12.83
N ASN A 318 16.59 -15.54 13.41
CA ASN A 318 16.70 -16.67 14.34
C ASN A 318 16.16 -18.04 13.83
N GLY A 319 15.85 -18.15 12.53
CA GLY A 319 15.32 -19.38 11.93
C GLY A 319 13.83 -19.62 12.24
N PHE A 320 13.11 -18.64 12.78
CA PHE A 320 11.68 -18.73 12.99
C PHE A 320 10.91 -18.40 11.71
N GLY A 321 9.77 -19.04 11.53
CA GLY A 321 8.85 -18.84 10.41
C GLY A 321 7.96 -20.05 10.18
N SER A 322 6.82 -19.82 9.54
CA SER A 322 5.96 -20.88 9.01
C SER A 322 5.62 -20.57 7.55
N ASP A 323 5.69 -21.58 6.69
CA ASP A 323 5.27 -21.47 5.28
C ASP A 323 3.91 -22.14 5.05
N GLU A 324 3.24 -22.60 6.10
CA GLU A 324 1.91 -23.17 5.99
C GLU A 324 0.89 -22.07 5.68
N THR A 325 0.20 -22.23 4.56
CA THR A 325 -0.88 -21.34 4.13
C THR A 325 -2.12 -22.17 3.90
N VAL A 326 -3.25 -21.73 4.44
CA VAL A 326 -4.55 -22.36 4.27
C VAL A 326 -5.48 -21.37 3.59
N VAL A 327 -6.22 -21.84 2.59
CA VAL A 327 -7.26 -21.04 1.94
C VAL A 327 -8.52 -21.12 2.79
N ALA A 328 -8.97 -19.96 3.26
CA ALA A 328 -10.23 -19.79 3.97
C ALA A 328 -11.21 -19.00 3.08
N ALA A 329 -12.51 -19.19 3.30
CA ALA A 329 -13.59 -18.47 2.61
C ALA A 329 -14.39 -17.57 3.56
N ASP A 330 -13.90 -17.43 4.79
CA ASP A 330 -14.48 -16.59 5.83
C ASP A 330 -14.35 -15.11 5.45
N GLU A 331 -15.33 -14.31 5.87
CA GLU A 331 -15.28 -12.86 5.73
C GLU A 331 -14.15 -12.28 6.60
N PRO A 332 -13.49 -11.18 6.17
CA PRO A 332 -12.47 -10.54 6.99
C PRO A 332 -13.09 -9.99 8.29
N MET A 333 -12.30 -9.98 9.37
CA MET A 333 -12.76 -9.46 10.68
C MET A 333 -13.28 -8.03 10.62
N VAL A 334 -12.76 -7.23 9.69
CA VAL A 334 -13.21 -5.87 9.41
C VAL A 334 -13.18 -5.67 7.91
N SER A 335 -14.22 -5.08 7.32
CA SER A 335 -14.20 -4.72 5.90
C SER A 335 -14.60 -3.26 5.67
N LEU A 336 -13.95 -2.63 4.71
CA LEU A 336 -14.37 -1.35 4.14
C LEU A 336 -15.42 -1.50 3.03
N TYR A 337 -15.60 -2.70 2.50
CA TYR A 337 -16.36 -2.96 1.27
C TYR A 337 -17.74 -3.56 1.56
N THR A 338 -17.89 -4.25 2.69
CA THR A 338 -19.20 -4.73 3.13
C THR A 338 -19.95 -3.60 3.83
N VAL A 339 -21.21 -3.39 3.46
CA VAL A 339 -22.13 -2.51 4.20
C VAL A 339 -22.47 -3.20 5.51
N VAL A 340 -21.63 -3.05 6.53
CA VAL A 340 -22.09 -3.27 7.90
C VAL A 340 -22.93 -2.06 8.22
N GLU A 341 -24.26 -2.23 8.27
CA GLU A 341 -25.16 -1.24 8.88
C GLU A 341 -24.61 -0.94 10.28
N ARG A 342 -23.83 0.12 10.41
CA ARG A 342 -23.37 0.58 11.70
C ARG A 342 -24.62 1.04 12.43
N ALA A 343 -24.93 0.41 13.55
CA ALA A 343 -26.08 0.69 14.41
C ALA A 343 -26.12 2.13 14.98
N ASP A 344 -25.21 3.01 14.57
CA ASP A 344 -25.12 4.41 14.99
C ASP A 344 -25.52 5.42 13.91
N ASP A 345 -25.99 4.99 12.72
CA ASP A 345 -26.57 5.91 11.72
C ASP A 345 -28.03 6.28 12.06
N VAL A 346 -28.26 6.68 13.31
CA VAL A 346 -29.49 7.38 13.70
C VAL A 346 -29.29 8.86 13.48
N GLY A 347 -29.62 9.30 12.27
CA GLY A 347 -30.24 10.60 12.07
C GLY A 347 -29.48 11.59 11.21
N VAL A 348 -29.75 11.55 9.91
CA VAL A 348 -30.24 12.74 9.19
C VAL A 348 -31.34 12.30 8.23
N ALA A 349 -32.61 12.49 8.64
CA ALA A 349 -33.74 12.39 7.73
C ALA A 349 -33.58 13.45 6.62
N SER A 350 -33.22 12.99 5.43
CA SER A 350 -33.28 13.80 4.21
C SER A 350 -34.75 13.98 3.83
N ASN A 351 -35.29 15.14 4.18
CA ASN A 351 -36.59 15.58 3.67
C ASN A 351 -36.46 15.84 2.16
N VAL A 352 -36.87 14.86 1.36
CA VAL A 352 -37.08 15.02 -0.08
C VAL A 352 -38.27 15.96 -0.29
N VAL A 353 -38.00 17.21 -0.65
CA VAL A 353 -38.99 18.05 -1.34
C VAL A 353 -38.94 17.67 -2.82
N LYS A 354 -40.00 17.00 -3.29
CA LYS A 354 -40.23 16.82 -4.73
C LYS A 354 -40.63 18.16 -5.34
N LEU A 355 -39.96 18.55 -6.44
CA LEU A 355 -40.49 19.52 -7.41
C LEU A 355 -41.42 18.80 -8.38
#